data_AF-A0A974HJC3-F1
#
_entry.id   AF-A0A974HJC3-F1
#
_cell.length_a   1.000
_cell.length_b   1.000
_cell.length_c   1.000
_cell.angle_alpha   90.00
_cell.angle_beta   90.00
_cell.angle_gamma   90.00
#
_symmetry.space_group_name_H-M   'P 1'
#
loop_
_entity.id
_entity.type
_entity.pdbx_description
1 polymer ?
#
loop_
_entity_poly.entity_id
_entity_poly.type
_entity_poly.pdbx_seq_one_letter_code
_entity_poly.pdbx_strand_id
1 'polypeptide(L)'
;MYDSFHPDHTKNSTIYSHALQYNRICSDTAEMNHHLKTLKADFINRGYNPMIIDQYIHRATRISRGHLLQYKQKPEINQVPLVVTYRYNPQLRTLRKIARELQGTLHKDERLKSIFSESPFLAFRQPPNLKSLITRSALLHPTKNGTYPCGKKQCKTCPHILTSDKIPIPDTEEYSTHGHYNCSSSNVVYLIQCTKCKTGGLNIGETGKSLRKRNTHHRFTITNKKLDTPIGNHFNGPHYAIKDLRIFKQIMIEKCGKTN
;
A
#
# COMPACT_ATOMS: atom_id res chain seq x y z
N MET A 1 -23.53 -9.33 1.80
CA MET A 1 -22.89 -8.37 0.83
C MET A 1 -23.62 -7.04 0.81
N TYR A 2 -24.95 -7.04 0.98
CA TYR A 2 -25.74 -5.81 1.15
C TYR A 2 -25.37 -5.03 2.43
N ASP A 3 -25.03 -5.70 3.53
CA ASP A 3 -24.60 -5.07 4.80
C ASP A 3 -23.13 -4.60 4.82
N SER A 4 -22.45 -4.70 3.69
CA SER A 4 -21.09 -4.20 3.58
C SER A 4 -21.04 -2.67 3.68
N PHE A 5 -19.93 -2.13 4.18
CA PHE A 5 -19.65 -0.69 4.23
C PHE A 5 -19.35 -0.07 2.85
N HIS A 6 -19.86 -0.64 1.77
CA HIS A 6 -19.82 -0.02 0.46
C HIS A 6 -20.92 1.05 0.34
N PRO A 7 -20.70 2.12 -0.45
CA PRO A 7 -21.75 3.07 -0.75
C PRO A 7 -22.95 2.40 -1.45
N ASP A 8 -24.16 2.87 -1.16
CA ASP A 8 -25.40 2.31 -1.73
C ASP A 8 -25.40 2.37 -3.26
N HIS A 9 -24.88 3.48 -3.82
CA HIS A 9 -24.75 3.62 -5.27
C HIS A 9 -23.82 2.57 -5.89
N THR A 10 -22.78 2.11 -5.18
CA THR A 10 -21.88 1.06 -5.68
C THR A 10 -22.58 -0.30 -5.70
N LYS A 11 -23.31 -0.62 -4.62
CA LYS A 11 -24.10 -1.85 -4.51
C LYS A 11 -25.16 -1.91 -5.62
N ASN A 12 -25.91 -0.83 -5.77
CA ASN A 12 -26.98 -0.72 -6.76
C ASN A 12 -26.44 -0.67 -8.20
N SER A 13 -25.33 0.03 -8.43
CA SER A 13 -24.67 0.06 -9.73
C SER A 13 -24.23 -1.34 -10.17
N THR A 14 -23.90 -2.22 -9.24
CA THR A 14 -23.47 -3.58 -9.58
C THR A 14 -24.62 -4.34 -10.25
N ILE A 15 -25.83 -4.28 -9.69
CA ILE A 15 -27.02 -4.90 -10.28
C ILE A 15 -27.28 -4.35 -11.69
N TYR A 16 -27.28 -3.01 -11.80
CA TYR A 16 -27.55 -2.32 -13.06
C TYR A 16 -26.52 -2.66 -14.14
N SER A 17 -25.23 -2.69 -13.80
CA SER A 17 -24.16 -3.00 -14.74
C SER A 17 -24.22 -4.43 -15.26
N HIS A 18 -24.53 -5.41 -14.42
CA HIS A 18 -24.69 -6.81 -14.86
C HIS A 18 -25.90 -6.95 -15.80
N ALA A 19 -27.05 -6.38 -15.43
CA ALA A 19 -28.24 -6.41 -16.28
C ALA A 19 -27.99 -5.75 -17.65
N LEU A 20 -27.26 -4.62 -17.67
CA LEU A 20 -26.83 -3.97 -18.91
C LEU A 20 -25.89 -4.82 -19.77
N GLN A 21 -24.99 -5.57 -19.15
CA GLN A 21 -24.09 -6.47 -19.87
C GLN A 21 -24.86 -7.58 -20.57
N TYR A 22 -25.84 -8.20 -19.90
CA TYR A 22 -26.70 -9.21 -20.53
C TYR A 22 -27.48 -8.63 -21.72
N ASN A 23 -28.05 -7.43 -21.58
CA ASN A 23 -28.74 -6.76 -22.69
C ASN A 23 -27.83 -6.41 -23.88
N ARG A 24 -26.52 -6.29 -23.65
CA ARG A 24 -25.54 -6.00 -24.69
C ARG A 24 -25.07 -7.27 -25.40
N ILE A 25 -24.83 -8.33 -24.65
CA ILE A 25 -24.25 -9.60 -25.14
C ILE A 25 -25.32 -10.46 -25.83
N CYS A 26 -26.45 -10.67 -25.17
CA CYS A 26 -27.51 -11.54 -25.69
C CYS A 26 -28.23 -10.87 -26.87
N SER A 27 -28.37 -11.60 -27.97
CA SER A 27 -29.16 -11.15 -29.12
C SER A 27 -30.60 -11.69 -29.05
N ASP A 28 -30.78 -12.84 -28.42
CA ASP A 28 -32.10 -13.42 -28.15
C ASP A 28 -32.68 -12.95 -26.80
N THR A 29 -33.98 -12.67 -26.82
CA THR A 29 -34.74 -12.20 -25.65
C THR A 29 -35.03 -13.32 -24.67
N ALA A 30 -35.19 -14.58 -25.11
CA ALA A 30 -35.47 -15.69 -24.21
C ALA A 30 -34.23 -16.05 -23.37
N GLU A 31 -33.07 -16.13 -24.01
CA GLU A 31 -31.78 -16.33 -23.33
C GLU A 31 -31.46 -15.18 -22.35
N MET A 32 -31.68 -13.93 -22.77
CA MET A 32 -31.54 -12.76 -21.90
C MET A 32 -32.42 -12.87 -20.64
N ASN A 33 -33.70 -13.23 -20.81
CA ASN A 33 -34.62 -13.39 -19.70
C ASN A 33 -34.22 -14.54 -18.77
N HIS A 34 -33.66 -15.62 -19.30
CA HIS A 34 -33.10 -16.71 -18.49
C HIS A 34 -31.94 -16.20 -17.61
N HIS A 35 -30.97 -15.49 -18.19
CA HIS A 35 -29.86 -14.92 -17.43
C HIS A 35 -30.30 -13.88 -16.39
N LEU A 36 -31.28 -13.03 -16.70
CA LEU A 36 -31.81 -12.06 -15.75
C LEU A 36 -32.51 -12.73 -14.56
N LYS A 37 -33.18 -13.88 -14.78
CA LYS A 37 -33.77 -14.68 -13.68
C LYS A 37 -32.69 -15.25 -12.77
N THR A 38 -31.63 -15.83 -13.34
CA THR A 38 -30.49 -16.35 -12.57
C THR A 38 -29.80 -15.24 -11.79
N LEU A 39 -29.55 -14.09 -12.43
CA LEU A 39 -28.97 -12.91 -11.79
C LEU A 39 -29.81 -12.42 -10.61
N LYS A 40 -31.14 -12.39 -10.78
CA LYS A 40 -32.07 -12.01 -9.70
C LYS A 40 -31.97 -12.97 -8.52
N ALA A 41 -31.98 -14.28 -8.76
CA ALA A 41 -31.83 -15.29 -7.71
C ALA A 41 -30.51 -15.13 -6.94
N ASP A 42 -29.40 -14.90 -7.65
CA ASP A 42 -28.09 -14.69 -7.03
C ASP A 42 -28.05 -13.46 -6.11
N PHE A 43 -28.67 -12.35 -6.52
CA PHE A 43 -28.73 -11.15 -5.67
C PHE A 43 -29.66 -11.33 -4.47
N ILE A 44 -30.79 -12.02 -4.63
CA ILE A 44 -31.68 -12.34 -3.51
C ILE A 44 -30.93 -13.21 -2.48
N ASN A 45 -30.23 -14.25 -2.93
CA ASN A 45 -29.42 -15.12 -2.08
C ASN A 45 -28.30 -14.36 -1.33
N ARG A 46 -27.82 -13.23 -1.88
CA ARG A 46 -26.81 -12.36 -1.25
C ARG A 46 -27.40 -11.32 -0.27
N GLY A 47 -28.72 -11.34 -0.07
CA GLY A 47 -29.46 -10.47 0.85
C GLY A 47 -29.87 -9.11 0.28
N TYR A 48 -29.94 -8.96 -1.05
CA TYR A 48 -30.44 -7.72 -1.66
C TYR A 48 -31.96 -7.68 -1.65
N ASN A 49 -32.55 -6.49 -1.48
CA ASN A 49 -34.00 -6.31 -1.54
C ASN A 49 -34.56 -6.61 -2.95
N PRO A 50 -35.51 -7.54 -3.11
CA PRO A 50 -36.12 -7.89 -4.40
C PRO A 50 -36.67 -6.70 -5.19
N MET A 51 -37.29 -5.73 -4.51
CA MET A 51 -37.87 -4.55 -5.17
C MET A 51 -36.80 -3.68 -5.84
N ILE A 52 -35.65 -3.54 -5.17
CA ILE A 52 -34.52 -2.77 -5.70
C ILE A 52 -33.96 -3.49 -6.93
N ILE A 53 -33.81 -4.81 -6.85
CA ILE A 53 -33.29 -5.62 -7.97
C ILE A 53 -34.19 -5.44 -9.19
N ASP A 54 -35.50 -5.61 -9.04
CA ASP A 54 -36.47 -5.49 -10.13
C ASP A 54 -36.47 -4.09 -10.74
N GLN A 55 -36.37 -3.05 -9.92
CA GLN A 55 -36.27 -1.66 -10.38
C GLN A 55 -35.04 -1.45 -11.28
N TYR A 56 -33.86 -1.94 -10.87
CA TYR A 56 -32.63 -1.77 -11.65
C TYR A 56 -32.57 -2.67 -12.88
N ILE A 57 -33.10 -3.90 -12.82
CA ILE A 57 -33.23 -4.78 -13.99
C ILE A 57 -34.15 -4.13 -15.02
N HIS A 58 -35.34 -3.69 -14.61
CA HIS A 58 -36.29 -3.02 -15.50
C HIS A 58 -35.71 -1.72 -16.10
N ARG A 59 -34.94 -0.96 -15.31
CA ARG A 59 -34.22 0.21 -15.81
C ARG A 59 -33.18 -0.15 -16.88
N ALA A 60 -32.51 -1.30 -16.74
CA ALA A 60 -31.53 -1.76 -17.71
C ALA A 60 -32.20 -2.26 -19.00
N THR A 61 -33.29 -3.04 -18.90
CA THR A 61 -34.01 -3.62 -20.05
C THR A 61 -34.74 -2.59 -20.89
N ARG A 62 -35.06 -1.42 -20.33
CA ARG A 62 -35.59 -0.27 -21.10
C ARG A 62 -34.63 0.29 -22.15
N ILE A 63 -33.33 0.05 -22.02
CA ILE A 63 -32.35 0.60 -22.97
C ILE A 63 -32.18 -0.40 -24.11
N SER A 64 -32.43 0.06 -25.34
CA SER A 64 -32.28 -0.78 -26.52
C SER A 64 -30.83 -1.21 -26.73
N ARG A 65 -30.63 -2.45 -27.20
CA ARG A 65 -29.31 -3.00 -27.51
C ARG A 65 -28.55 -2.13 -28.52
N GLY A 66 -29.23 -1.62 -29.54
CA GLY A 66 -28.63 -0.72 -30.54
C GLY A 66 -27.98 0.51 -29.90
N HIS A 67 -28.63 1.11 -28.90
CA HIS A 67 -28.08 2.24 -28.16
C HIS A 67 -26.92 1.85 -27.21
N LEU A 68 -26.89 0.61 -26.70
CA LEU A 68 -25.80 0.12 -25.84
C LEU A 68 -24.51 -0.23 -26.60
N LEU A 69 -24.62 -0.55 -27.89
CA LEU A 69 -23.48 -0.87 -28.75
C LEU A 69 -22.77 0.39 -29.27
N GLN A 70 -23.43 1.55 -29.24
CA GLN A 70 -22.84 2.82 -29.64
C GLN A 70 -21.74 3.25 -28.68
N TYR A 71 -20.62 3.71 -29.26
CA TYR A 71 -19.55 4.30 -28.49
C TYR A 71 -20.01 5.62 -27.88
N LYS A 72 -19.84 5.76 -26.56
CA LYS A 72 -20.08 7.02 -25.87
C LYS A 72 -18.77 7.77 -25.72
N GLN A 73 -18.71 8.99 -26.24
CA GLN A 73 -17.62 9.90 -25.94
C GLN A 73 -17.63 10.20 -24.44
N LYS A 74 -16.45 10.09 -23.81
CA LYS A 74 -16.31 10.46 -22.40
C LYS A 74 -16.32 11.98 -22.31
N PRO A 75 -17.16 12.59 -21.46
CA PRO A 75 -17.05 14.01 -21.21
C PRO A 75 -15.68 14.30 -20.57
N GLU A 76 -15.06 15.41 -20.97
CA GLU A 76 -13.90 15.93 -20.27
C GLU A 76 -14.35 16.42 -18.89
N ILE A 77 -13.82 15.79 -17.84
CA ILE A 77 -14.11 16.16 -16.46
C ILE A 77 -13.04 17.16 -16.03
N ASN A 78 -13.38 18.45 -16.06
CA ASN A 78 -12.52 19.53 -15.56
C ASN A 78 -12.66 19.75 -14.03
N GLN A 79 -13.41 18.89 -13.36
CA GLN A 79 -13.61 18.98 -11.90
C GLN A 79 -12.39 18.48 -11.14
N VAL A 80 -11.97 19.27 -10.14
CA VAL A 80 -10.87 18.90 -9.26
C VAL A 80 -11.35 17.88 -8.22
N PRO A 81 -10.68 16.72 -8.06
CA PRO A 81 -11.02 15.75 -7.03
C PRO A 81 -10.55 16.20 -5.64
N LEU A 82 -11.47 16.25 -4.68
CA LEU A 82 -11.13 16.31 -3.25
C LEU A 82 -10.87 14.90 -2.72
N VAL A 83 -9.60 14.53 -2.60
CA VAL A 83 -9.20 13.17 -2.21
C VAL A 83 -9.17 13.00 -0.70
N VAL A 84 -10.04 12.14 -0.17
CA VAL A 84 -10.02 11.72 1.23
C VAL A 84 -9.23 10.41 1.37
N THR A 85 -8.30 10.39 2.32
CA THR A 85 -7.40 9.26 2.58
C THR A 85 -8.06 8.12 3.35
N TYR A 86 -9.20 8.37 4.00
CA TYR A 86 -9.96 7.39 4.77
C TYR A 86 -11.02 6.68 3.89
N ARG A 87 -11.35 5.44 4.26
CA ARG A 87 -12.39 4.62 3.58
C ARG A 87 -13.75 5.33 3.62
N TYR A 88 -14.64 4.97 2.70
CA TYR A 88 -16.05 5.38 2.78
C TYR A 88 -16.62 5.08 4.17
N ASN A 89 -16.91 6.14 4.92
CA ASN A 89 -17.59 6.13 6.20
C ASN A 89 -18.89 6.93 6.00
N PRO A 90 -20.07 6.43 6.42
CA PRO A 90 -21.34 7.15 6.37
C PRO A 90 -21.27 8.59 6.91
N GLN A 91 -20.41 8.86 7.90
CA GLN A 91 -20.18 10.19 8.45
C GLN A 91 -19.52 11.18 7.46
N LEU A 92 -18.85 10.67 6.42
CA LEU A 92 -18.24 11.50 5.36
C LEU A 92 -19.28 12.00 4.34
N ARG A 93 -20.56 11.59 4.45
CA ARG A 93 -21.66 12.19 3.65
C ARG A 93 -21.76 13.70 3.89
N THR A 94 -21.46 14.15 5.12
CA THR A 94 -21.43 15.56 5.49
C THR A 94 -20.35 16.35 4.74
N LEU A 95 -19.22 15.73 4.37
CA LEU A 95 -18.16 16.43 3.62
C LEU A 95 -18.60 16.90 2.25
N ARG A 96 -19.48 16.14 1.57
CA ARG A 96 -20.07 16.61 0.31
C ARG A 96 -20.92 17.86 0.51
N LYS A 97 -21.66 17.93 1.62
CA LYS A 97 -22.49 19.08 1.97
C LYS A 97 -21.59 20.29 2.28
N ILE A 98 -20.58 20.09 3.13
CA ILE A 98 -19.61 21.13 3.51
C ILE A 98 -18.87 21.66 2.27
N ALA A 99 -18.39 20.78 1.38
CA ALA A 99 -17.71 21.22 0.16
C ALA A 99 -18.59 22.12 -0.72
N ARG A 100 -19.90 21.80 -0.83
CA ARG A 100 -20.86 22.63 -1.57
C ARG A 100 -21.14 23.96 -0.87
N GLU A 101 -21.25 23.97 0.46
CA GLU A 101 -21.46 25.18 1.25
C GLU A 101 -20.25 26.12 1.19
N LEU A 102 -19.04 25.58 1.25
CA LEU A 102 -17.80 26.34 1.20
C LEU A 102 -17.44 26.83 -0.22
N GLN A 103 -18.11 26.35 -1.26
CA GLN A 103 -17.86 26.77 -2.64
C GLN A 103 -17.98 28.29 -2.82
N GLY A 104 -19.00 28.91 -2.22
CA GLY A 104 -19.18 30.36 -2.26
C GLY A 104 -18.04 31.12 -1.58
N THR A 105 -17.38 30.51 -0.59
CA THR A 105 -16.19 31.10 0.06
C THR A 105 -14.96 30.95 -0.83
N LEU A 106 -14.79 29.81 -1.50
CA LEU A 106 -13.68 29.58 -2.45
C LEU A 106 -13.73 30.56 -3.62
N HIS A 107 -14.92 30.95 -4.08
CA HIS A 107 -15.10 31.90 -5.18
C HIS A 107 -14.86 33.36 -4.83
N LYS A 108 -14.66 33.70 -3.55
CA LYS A 108 -14.27 35.06 -3.12
C LYS A 108 -12.84 35.41 -3.53
N ASP A 109 -11.99 34.41 -3.68
CA ASP A 109 -10.59 34.56 -4.11
C ASP A 109 -10.50 34.21 -5.61
N GLU A 110 -9.98 35.14 -6.43
CA GLU A 110 -9.86 34.95 -7.89
C GLU A 110 -8.97 33.75 -8.25
N ARG A 111 -7.91 33.49 -7.49
CA ARG A 111 -7.01 32.36 -7.73
C ARG A 111 -7.69 31.03 -7.42
N LEU A 112 -8.49 30.98 -6.35
CA LEU A 112 -9.22 29.75 -6.00
C LEU A 112 -10.40 29.54 -6.96
N LYS A 113 -11.03 30.61 -7.45
CA LYS A 113 -12.06 30.55 -8.48
C LYS A 113 -11.54 29.99 -9.81
N SER A 114 -10.31 30.33 -10.21
CA SER A 114 -9.70 29.78 -11.42
C SER A 114 -9.37 28.30 -11.30
N ILE A 115 -8.97 27.84 -10.11
CA ILE A 115 -8.61 26.44 -9.83
C ILE A 115 -9.87 25.58 -9.61
N PHE A 116 -10.85 26.08 -8.87
CA PHE A 116 -12.10 25.40 -8.51
C PHE A 116 -13.30 26.11 -9.15
N SER A 117 -13.32 26.12 -10.48
CA SER A 117 -14.45 26.66 -11.25
C SER A 117 -15.76 25.96 -10.88
N GLU A 118 -15.73 24.64 -10.75
CA GLU A 118 -16.81 23.82 -10.24
C GLU A 118 -16.52 23.29 -8.82
N SER A 119 -17.57 22.88 -8.11
CA SER A 119 -17.43 22.27 -6.78
C SER A 119 -16.58 21.01 -6.90
N PRO A 120 -15.51 20.86 -6.09
CA PRO A 120 -14.67 19.68 -6.17
C PRO A 120 -15.49 18.44 -5.79
N PHE A 121 -15.33 17.36 -6.55
CA PHE A 121 -16.04 16.12 -6.27
C PHE A 121 -15.26 15.30 -5.25
N LEU A 122 -16.00 14.66 -4.33
CA LEU A 122 -15.39 13.84 -3.28
C LEU A 122 -14.90 12.51 -3.87
N ALA A 123 -13.58 12.32 -3.83
CA ALA A 123 -12.91 11.09 -4.22
C ALA A 123 -12.34 10.37 -3.00
N PHE A 124 -12.40 9.04 -2.98
CA PHE A 124 -11.85 8.23 -1.90
C PHE A 124 -10.59 7.50 -2.38
N ARG A 125 -9.53 7.52 -1.56
CA ARG A 125 -8.33 6.76 -1.85
C ARG A 125 -8.65 5.25 -1.83
N GLN A 126 -8.23 4.55 -2.88
CA GLN A 126 -8.38 3.10 -2.92
C GLN A 126 -7.46 2.45 -1.87
N PRO A 127 -7.97 1.57 -1.00
CA PRO A 127 -7.12 0.81 -0.09
C PRO A 127 -6.25 -0.19 -0.88
N PRO A 128 -5.11 -0.65 -0.32
CA PRO A 128 -4.34 -1.72 -0.92
C PRO A 128 -5.26 -2.94 -1.11
N ASN A 129 -5.49 -3.30 -2.37
CA ASN A 129 -6.28 -4.46 -2.75
C ASN A 129 -5.36 -5.67 -2.96
N LEU A 130 -5.93 -6.87 -2.96
CA LEU A 130 -5.14 -8.10 -3.08
C LEU A 130 -4.25 -8.12 -4.32
N LYS A 131 -4.75 -7.60 -5.45
CA LYS A 131 -3.97 -7.42 -6.68
C LYS A 131 -2.75 -6.52 -6.46
N SER A 132 -2.90 -5.36 -5.82
CA SER A 132 -1.77 -4.47 -5.51
C SER A 132 -0.77 -5.06 -4.51
N LEU A 133 -1.22 -5.98 -3.65
CA LEU A 133 -0.38 -6.65 -2.66
C LEU A 133 0.39 -7.83 -3.24
N ILE A 134 -0.26 -8.61 -4.12
CA ILE A 134 0.28 -9.85 -4.68
C ILE A 134 0.99 -9.59 -6.01
N THR A 135 0.40 -8.77 -6.87
CA THR A 135 0.91 -8.51 -8.22
C THR A 135 1.95 -7.40 -8.15
N ARG A 136 3.22 -7.76 -8.03
CA ARG A 136 4.33 -6.80 -8.21
C ARG A 136 4.46 -6.50 -9.70
N SER A 137 4.17 -5.27 -10.12
CA SER A 137 4.33 -4.82 -11.50
C SER A 137 5.79 -4.59 -11.92
N ALA A 138 6.74 -4.77 -10.99
CA ALA A 138 8.15 -4.53 -11.27
C ALA A 138 8.75 -5.76 -11.97
N LEU A 139 9.09 -5.58 -13.25
CA LEU A 139 10.21 -6.31 -13.84
C LEU A 139 11.42 -6.00 -12.97
N LEU A 140 11.89 -6.99 -12.20
CA LEU A 140 13.10 -6.84 -11.38
C LEU A 140 14.23 -6.49 -12.34
N HIS A 141 14.60 -5.21 -12.39
CA HIS A 141 15.88 -4.83 -12.97
C HIS A 141 16.93 -5.57 -12.13
N PRO A 142 17.99 -6.11 -12.73
CA PRO A 142 19.05 -6.77 -11.96
C PRO A 142 19.68 -5.73 -11.01
N THR A 143 19.15 -5.66 -9.80
CA THR A 143 19.72 -4.83 -8.75
C THR A 143 20.99 -5.51 -8.32
N LYS A 144 22.10 -4.78 -8.33
CA LYS A 144 23.37 -5.29 -7.78
C LYS A 144 23.10 -5.78 -6.36
N ASN A 145 23.54 -7.01 -6.11
CA ASN A 145 23.50 -7.59 -4.78
C ASN A 145 24.34 -6.76 -3.82
N GLY A 146 23.98 -6.77 -2.55
CA GLY A 146 24.71 -6.06 -1.50
C GLY A 146 23.85 -5.17 -0.64
N THR A 147 24.52 -4.60 0.36
CA THR A 147 23.94 -3.63 1.28
C THR A 147 24.30 -2.22 0.83
N TYR A 148 23.34 -1.31 0.77
CA TYR A 148 23.53 0.05 0.28
C TYR A 148 22.88 1.07 1.21
N PRO A 149 23.45 2.29 1.35
CA PRO A 149 22.77 3.37 2.04
C PRO A 149 21.47 3.75 1.30
N CYS A 150 20.40 4.05 2.03
CA CYS A 150 19.10 4.37 1.41
C CYS A 150 19.01 5.77 0.76
N GLY A 151 20.08 6.57 0.78
CA GLY A 151 20.16 7.90 0.15
C GLY A 151 19.31 9.01 0.80
N LYS A 152 18.51 8.72 1.83
CA LYS A 152 17.67 9.73 2.49
C LYS A 152 18.52 10.64 3.39
N LYS A 153 18.48 11.96 3.16
CA LYS A 153 19.25 12.99 3.90
C LYS A 153 19.17 12.87 5.43
N GLN A 154 18.03 12.47 5.97
CA GLN A 154 17.80 12.36 7.43
C GLN A 154 18.03 10.95 8.00
N CYS A 155 18.54 10.00 7.22
CA CYS A 155 18.74 8.63 7.69
C CYS A 155 20.05 8.51 8.49
N LYS A 156 19.92 8.53 9.83
CA LYS A 156 21.05 8.32 10.75
C LYS A 156 21.68 6.91 10.68
N THR A 157 21.08 5.98 9.94
CA THR A 157 21.65 4.64 9.73
C THR A 157 22.59 4.60 8.53
N CYS A 158 22.37 5.42 7.50
CA CYS A 158 23.20 5.44 6.29
C CYS A 158 24.71 5.61 6.55
N PRO A 159 25.16 6.49 7.47
CA PRO A 159 26.59 6.65 7.76
C PRO A 159 27.26 5.39 8.32
N HIS A 160 26.49 4.48 8.90
CA HIS A 160 26.99 3.24 9.51
C HIS A 160 26.88 2.03 8.58
N ILE A 161 26.29 2.19 7.39
CA ILE A 161 26.17 1.11 6.41
C ILE A 161 27.45 1.03 5.60
N LEU A 162 28.06 -0.15 5.59
CA LEU A 162 29.11 -0.46 4.64
C LEU A 162 28.51 -1.03 3.36
N THR A 163 28.96 -0.49 2.23
CA THR A 163 28.53 -0.98 0.92
C THR A 163 29.41 -2.15 0.52
N SER A 164 28.85 -3.34 0.56
CA SER A 164 29.52 -4.58 0.17
C SER A 164 28.50 -5.61 -0.26
N ASP A 165 28.87 -6.43 -1.23
CA ASP A 165 28.19 -7.65 -1.65
C ASP A 165 28.73 -8.89 -0.93
N LYS A 166 29.89 -8.79 -0.29
CA LYS A 166 30.54 -9.87 0.47
C LYS A 166 30.74 -9.54 1.95
N ILE A 167 30.74 -10.57 2.78
CA ILE A 167 30.88 -10.45 4.23
C ILE A 167 32.07 -11.31 4.68
N PRO A 168 33.10 -10.71 5.31
CA PRO A 168 34.14 -11.48 5.97
C PRO A 168 33.57 -12.12 7.24
N ILE A 169 33.58 -13.45 7.30
CA ILE A 169 33.26 -14.22 8.51
C ILE A 169 34.62 -14.64 9.10
N PRO A 170 34.90 -14.36 10.38
CA PRO A 170 36.11 -14.88 11.02
C PRO A 170 36.11 -16.40 10.92
N ASP A 171 37.27 -16.96 10.54
CA ASP A 171 37.50 -18.41 10.46
C ASP A 171 36.68 -19.16 9.38
N THR A 172 36.09 -18.47 8.39
CA THR A 172 35.37 -19.11 7.26
C THR A 172 35.50 -18.29 5.95
N GLU A 173 35.14 -18.88 4.82
CA GLU A 173 35.05 -18.17 3.53
C GLU A 173 34.05 -17.00 3.54
N GLU A 174 34.25 -16.03 2.64
CA GLU A 174 33.40 -14.85 2.49
C GLU A 174 31.98 -15.23 2.07
N TYR A 175 30.97 -14.75 2.81
CA TYR A 175 29.57 -14.97 2.44
C TYR A 175 29.09 -13.91 1.43
N SER A 176 28.59 -14.36 0.28
CA SER A 176 28.00 -13.49 -0.75
C SER A 176 26.54 -13.19 -0.44
N THR A 177 26.19 -11.90 -0.35
CA THR A 177 24.82 -11.46 -0.14
C THR A 177 23.96 -11.69 -1.38
N HIS A 178 22.78 -12.26 -1.19
CA HIS A 178 21.80 -12.47 -2.26
C HIS A 178 20.65 -11.46 -2.10
N GLY A 179 20.55 -10.52 -3.04
CA GLY A 179 19.55 -9.45 -3.05
C GLY A 179 20.09 -8.06 -2.73
N HIS A 180 19.23 -7.06 -2.91
CA HIS A 180 19.54 -5.65 -2.71
C HIS A 180 18.91 -5.13 -1.41
N TYR A 181 19.76 -4.65 -0.51
CA TYR A 181 19.35 -4.25 0.83
C TYR A 181 19.71 -2.81 1.14
N ASN A 182 18.85 -2.11 1.87
CA ASN A 182 19.12 -0.77 2.35
C ASN A 182 18.51 -0.51 3.73
N CYS A 183 18.77 0.66 4.31
CA CYS A 183 18.29 1.00 5.66
C CYS A 183 16.77 0.83 5.89
N SER A 184 15.96 0.78 4.84
CA SER A 184 14.51 0.57 4.92
C SER A 184 14.08 -0.90 4.86
N SER A 185 14.96 -1.83 4.47
CA SER A 185 14.62 -3.27 4.41
C SER A 185 14.29 -3.80 5.80
N SER A 186 13.30 -4.70 5.85
CA SER A 186 12.72 -5.30 7.06
C SER A 186 12.78 -6.83 6.94
N ASN A 187 12.65 -7.54 8.06
CA ASN A 187 12.88 -8.99 8.15
C ASN A 187 14.32 -9.37 7.76
N VAL A 188 15.28 -8.71 8.39
CA VAL A 188 16.71 -8.85 8.07
C VAL A 188 17.51 -9.33 9.27
N VAL A 189 18.43 -10.26 9.03
CA VAL A 189 19.58 -10.58 9.88
C VAL A 189 20.69 -9.60 9.54
N TYR A 190 21.27 -8.98 10.56
CA TYR A 190 22.35 -8.01 10.41
C TYR A 190 23.51 -8.34 11.35
N LEU A 191 24.67 -7.73 11.06
CA LEU A 191 25.95 -7.92 11.72
C LEU A 191 26.44 -6.53 12.05
N ILE A 192 26.83 -6.31 13.29
CA ILE A 192 27.48 -5.08 13.75
C ILE A 192 28.91 -5.44 14.09
N GLN A 193 29.85 -4.70 13.54
CA GLN A 193 31.26 -4.83 13.86
C GLN A 193 31.76 -3.51 14.44
N CYS A 194 32.49 -3.61 15.53
CA CYS A 194 33.25 -2.50 16.08
C CYS A 194 34.54 -2.30 15.27
N THR A 195 34.81 -1.07 14.82
CA THR A 195 36.05 -0.75 14.07
C THR A 195 37.31 -0.81 14.91
N LYS A 196 37.19 -0.76 16.24
CA LYS A 196 38.32 -0.76 17.19
C LYS A 196 38.73 -2.17 17.63
N CYS A 197 37.83 -3.14 17.54
CA CYS A 197 38.09 -4.51 18.00
C CYS A 197 38.51 -5.37 16.81
N LYS A 198 39.80 -5.74 16.78
CA LYS A 198 40.40 -6.48 15.65
C LYS A 198 39.89 -7.93 15.51
N THR A 199 39.38 -8.56 16.58
CA THR A 199 39.00 -9.99 16.55
C THR A 199 37.69 -10.35 17.28
N GLY A 200 37.15 -9.51 18.16
CA GLY A 200 35.98 -9.88 19.01
C GLY A 200 34.76 -8.96 18.95
N GLY A 201 34.74 -7.96 18.05
CA GLY A 201 33.72 -6.91 18.04
C GLY A 201 32.46 -7.22 17.24
N LEU A 202 32.13 -8.49 17.01
CA LEU A 202 31.06 -8.91 16.10
C LEU A 202 29.79 -9.28 16.86
N ASN A 203 28.67 -8.67 16.47
CA ASN A 203 27.35 -8.97 17.01
C ASN A 203 26.37 -9.25 15.87
N ILE A 204 25.85 -10.48 15.83
CA ILE A 204 24.78 -10.87 14.91
C ILE A 204 23.44 -10.60 15.60
N GLY A 205 22.49 -10.01 14.87
CA GLY A 205 21.14 -9.82 15.36
C GLY A 205 20.11 -9.88 14.25
N GLU A 206 18.85 -10.06 14.62
CA GLU A 206 17.73 -10.07 13.67
C GLU A 206 16.72 -8.96 13.95
N THR A 207 15.92 -8.62 12.95
CA THR A 207 14.79 -7.71 13.12
C THR A 207 13.68 -7.94 12.10
N GLY A 208 12.44 -8.09 12.60
CA GLY A 208 11.24 -8.03 11.76
C GLY A 208 10.84 -6.61 11.35
N LYS A 209 11.31 -5.59 12.07
CA LYS A 209 11.12 -4.16 11.73
C LYS A 209 12.21 -3.73 10.73
N SER A 210 12.15 -2.50 10.22
CA SER A 210 13.21 -2.01 9.33
C SER A 210 14.55 -1.86 10.05
N LEU A 211 15.65 -2.09 9.34
CA LEU A 211 17.01 -1.94 9.88
C LEU A 211 17.23 -0.54 10.48
N ARG A 212 16.68 0.50 9.85
CA ARG A 212 16.69 1.86 10.40
C ARG A 212 16.09 1.94 11.81
N LYS A 213 14.93 1.31 12.04
CA LYS A 213 14.29 1.30 13.36
C LYS A 213 15.12 0.50 14.37
N ARG A 214 15.65 -0.65 13.98
CA ARG A 214 16.51 -1.46 14.85
C ARG A 214 17.80 -0.73 15.24
N ASN A 215 18.46 -0.07 14.29
CA ASN A 215 19.66 0.70 14.58
C ASN A 215 19.36 1.94 15.43
N THR A 216 18.18 2.56 15.27
CA THR A 216 17.76 3.65 16.16
C THR A 216 17.68 3.18 17.61
N HIS A 217 17.18 1.96 17.83
CA HIS A 217 17.16 1.36 19.17
C HIS A 217 18.57 1.09 19.70
N HIS A 218 19.47 0.53 18.90
CA HIS A 218 20.88 0.34 19.30
C HIS A 218 21.54 1.66 19.69
N ARG A 219 21.38 2.71 18.88
CA ARG A 219 21.88 4.05 19.19
C ARG A 219 21.31 4.59 20.50
N PHE A 220 20.02 4.36 20.76
CA PHE A 220 19.38 4.75 22.01
C PHE A 220 20.00 4.04 23.21
N THR A 221 20.21 2.72 23.14
CA THR A 221 20.85 1.92 24.19
C THR A 221 22.26 2.44 24.49
N ILE A 222 23.07 2.71 23.46
CA ILE A 222 24.43 3.21 23.64
C ILE A 222 24.41 4.64 24.21
N THR A 223 23.55 5.52 23.69
CA THR A 223 23.47 6.92 24.16
C THR A 223 23.05 6.99 25.64
N ASN A 224 22.13 6.12 26.06
CA ASN A 224 21.61 6.09 27.43
C ASN A 224 22.37 5.15 28.36
N LYS A 225 23.57 4.70 27.97
CA LYS A 225 24.45 3.85 28.79
C LYS A 225 23.79 2.58 29.34
N LYS A 226 22.83 2.01 28.60
CA LYS A 226 22.18 0.77 29.02
C LYS A 226 23.13 -0.42 28.80
N LEU A 227 23.33 -1.23 29.83
CA LEU A 227 24.19 -2.43 29.81
C LEU A 227 23.39 -3.73 29.60
N ASP A 228 22.09 -3.61 29.34
CA ASP A 228 21.12 -4.70 29.16
C ASP A 228 21.26 -5.46 27.84
N THR A 229 22.13 -5.00 26.93
CA THR A 229 22.37 -5.65 25.64
C THR A 229 23.86 -5.80 25.38
N PRO A 230 24.28 -6.83 24.62
CA PRO A 230 25.69 -7.04 24.27
C PRO A 230 26.35 -5.82 23.62
N ILE A 231 25.58 -5.10 22.78
CA ILE A 231 26.01 -3.87 22.12
C ILE A 231 26.13 -2.72 23.12
N GLY A 232 25.16 -2.58 24.02
CA GLY A 232 25.24 -1.60 25.10
C GLY A 232 26.44 -1.82 26.00
N ASN A 233 26.68 -3.06 26.44
CA ASN A 233 27.83 -3.41 27.27
C ASN A 233 29.16 -3.11 26.55
N HIS A 234 29.29 -3.49 25.28
CA HIS A 234 30.51 -3.29 24.50
C HIS A 234 30.84 -1.81 24.24
N PHE A 235 29.87 -1.02 23.78
CA PHE A 235 30.11 0.35 23.36
C PHE A 235 30.07 1.39 24.49
N ASN A 236 29.68 1.00 25.72
CA ASN A 236 29.72 1.86 26.91
C ASN A 236 31.01 1.72 27.74
N GLY A 237 31.98 0.90 27.29
CA GLY A 237 33.30 0.80 27.90
C GLY A 237 34.17 2.06 27.71
N PRO A 238 35.28 2.21 28.46
CA PRO A 238 36.02 3.47 28.62
C PRO A 238 36.69 4.03 27.35
N HIS A 239 36.64 3.33 26.21
CA HIS A 239 37.35 3.74 24.97
C HIS A 239 36.51 3.63 23.68
N TYR A 240 35.19 3.40 23.77
CA TYR A 240 34.31 3.18 22.61
C TYR A 240 33.29 4.30 22.43
N ALA A 241 33.00 4.68 21.18
CA ALA A 241 31.99 5.68 20.85
C ALA A 241 31.03 5.16 19.77
N ILE A 242 29.82 5.74 19.68
CA ILE A 242 28.81 5.41 18.64
C ILE A 242 29.39 5.56 17.21
N LYS A 243 30.39 6.43 17.02
CA LYS A 243 31.08 6.65 15.75
C LYS A 243 31.86 5.41 15.26
N ASP A 244 32.23 4.51 16.17
CA ASP A 244 32.99 3.28 15.86
C ASP A 244 32.07 2.11 15.47
N LEU A 245 30.76 2.32 15.47
CA LEU A 245 29.77 1.32 15.09
C LEU A 245 29.62 1.27 13.57
N ARG A 246 29.97 0.12 12.97
CA ARG A 246 29.70 -0.19 11.56
C ARG A 246 28.77 -1.40 11.45
N ILE A 247 27.80 -1.32 10.56
CA ILE A 247 26.81 -2.38 10.32
C ILE A 247 27.17 -3.05 9.00
N PHE A 248 27.56 -4.32 9.10
CA PHE A 248 28.16 -5.12 8.03
C PHE A 248 27.17 -6.02 7.29
N LYS A 249 25.98 -6.30 7.83
CA LYS A 249 25.07 -7.28 7.19
C LYS A 249 23.64 -6.81 7.14
N GLN A 250 22.98 -7.17 6.05
CA GLN A 250 21.55 -7.12 5.87
C GLN A 250 21.18 -8.32 4.99
N ILE A 251 20.89 -9.47 5.60
CA ILE A 251 20.40 -10.68 4.91
C ILE A 251 18.91 -10.80 5.20
N MET A 252 18.04 -11.04 4.21
CA MET A 252 16.64 -11.41 4.49
C MET A 252 16.61 -12.70 5.31
N ILE A 253 15.80 -12.74 6.36
CA ILE A 253 15.29 -14.03 6.84
C ILE A 253 14.38 -14.53 5.72
N GLU A 254 14.83 -15.52 4.93
CA GLU A 254 13.86 -16.40 4.30
C GLU A 254 13.06 -16.99 5.45
N LYS A 255 11.78 -16.62 5.54
CA LYS A 255 10.86 -17.32 6.42
C LYS A 255 10.92 -18.77 5.95
N CYS A 256 11.61 -19.63 6.70
CA CYS A 256 11.37 -21.06 6.63
C CYS A 256 9.84 -21.19 6.75
N GLY A 257 9.22 -21.65 5.67
CA GLY A 257 7.78 -21.78 5.61
C GLY A 257 7.37 -22.59 6.83
N LYS A 258 6.44 -22.05 7.63
CA LYS A 258 5.69 -22.91 8.53
C LYS A 258 4.95 -23.87 7.63
N THR A 259 5.53 -25.05 7.40
CA THR A 259 4.77 -26.23 7.04
C THR A 259 3.74 -26.42 8.15
N ASN A 260 2.48 -26.52 7.73
CA ASN A 260 1.29 -26.55 8.58
C ASN A 260 1.41 -27.53 9.75
#